data_AF-A0A562MLE9-F1
#
_entry.id   AF-A0A562MLE9-F1
#
_cell.length_a   1.000
_cell.length_b   1.000
_cell.length_c   1.000
_cell.angle_alpha   90.00
_cell.angle_beta   90.00
_cell.angle_gamma   90.00
#
_symmetry.space_group_name_H-M   'P 1'
#
loop_
_entity.id
_entity.type
_entity.pdbx_description
1 polymer ?
#
loop_
_entity_poly.entity_id
_entity_poly.type
_entity_poly.pdbx_seq_one_letter_code
_entity_poly.pdbx_strand_id
1 'polypeptide(L)'
;MRQTQFKMLLLIFLVCCFTGTTAFAQDKNFHIYLCLGQSNMEGHGQFEPQDTITNSRFHVLAAVDCPELGRQYGKWYPARAPLTRCHTGLTPADYFGRTLVEKLPKNIEIGVINVSVGGCHIQLFDQDSTASYVAKAPEWMKSMLAAYDNNPYERLVVLAKMAQQKGIIKGILLHQGESNTGDREWPNKVKKVYESLLHDLHLNAEDVPLLAGELLSAEAGGKCASMNSIIQTLPATIPTAHIISSAGCQGIGDGLHFSPAGYRQLGKNYAASMLKILQKK
;
A
#
# COMPACT_ATOMS: atom_id res chain seq x y z
N MET A 1 21.94 59.76 -43.34
CA MET A 1 22.37 58.59 -44.15
C MET A 1 23.18 57.64 -43.27
N ARG A 2 22.84 56.34 -43.31
CA ARG A 2 23.60 55.15 -42.84
C ARG A 2 23.71 54.96 -41.31
N GLN A 3 22.89 54.09 -40.73
CA GLN A 3 23.09 52.63 -40.58
C GLN A 3 24.20 52.28 -39.58
N THR A 4 23.79 51.89 -38.37
CA THR A 4 24.33 50.74 -37.62
C THR A 4 23.43 50.46 -36.42
N GLN A 5 22.33 49.74 -36.65
CA GLN A 5 21.64 49.01 -35.60
C GLN A 5 21.85 47.54 -35.89
N PHE A 6 22.71 46.84 -35.13
CA PHE A 6 22.60 45.40 -34.94
C PHE A 6 23.53 44.97 -33.79
N LYS A 7 22.99 44.09 -32.94
CA LYS A 7 23.65 43.29 -31.89
C LYS A 7 23.94 43.99 -30.56
N MET A 8 23.00 43.88 -29.62
CA MET A 8 23.40 43.32 -28.33
C MET A 8 22.31 42.38 -27.80
N LEU A 9 22.76 41.14 -27.62
CA LEU A 9 22.05 39.94 -27.22
C LEU A 9 21.29 40.12 -25.90
N LEU A 10 20.02 39.70 -25.94
CA LEU A 10 19.28 38.99 -24.90
C LEU A 10 20.14 38.51 -23.70
N LEU A 11 19.95 39.10 -22.52
CA LEU A 11 20.35 38.45 -21.26
C LEU A 11 19.10 38.07 -20.48
N ILE A 12 18.78 36.78 -20.60
CA ILE A 12 17.81 36.03 -19.83
C ILE A 12 18.26 36.03 -18.37
N PHE A 13 17.40 36.49 -17.46
CA PHE A 13 17.48 36.08 -16.06
C PHE A 13 16.07 35.68 -15.60
N LEU A 14 15.62 34.54 -16.13
CA LEU A 14 14.50 33.80 -15.57
C LEU A 14 15.00 33.14 -14.29
N VAL A 15 14.88 33.86 -13.16
CA VAL A 15 14.98 33.22 -11.84
C VAL A 15 13.70 32.40 -11.67
N CYS A 16 13.70 31.18 -12.21
CA CYS A 16 12.78 30.16 -11.76
C CYS A 16 13.17 29.84 -10.32
N CYS A 17 12.51 30.49 -9.36
CA CYS A 17 12.45 30.02 -8.00
C CYS A 17 11.95 28.57 -8.03
N PHE A 18 12.86 27.62 -7.88
CA PHE A 18 12.54 26.26 -7.44
C PHE A 18 12.11 26.36 -5.97
N THR A 19 10.91 26.89 -5.74
CA THR A 19 10.21 26.63 -4.48
C THR A 19 9.76 25.19 -4.56
N GLY A 20 10.46 24.29 -3.88
CA GLY A 20 9.94 22.96 -3.58
C GLY A 20 8.58 23.15 -2.92
N THR A 21 7.50 22.86 -3.63
CA THR A 21 6.17 22.91 -3.06
C THR A 21 6.05 21.74 -2.11
N THR A 22 6.22 22.01 -0.81
CA THR A 22 5.74 21.10 0.22
C THR A 22 4.23 20.97 0.02
N ALA A 23 3.77 19.84 -0.51
CA ALA A 23 2.35 19.56 -0.66
C ALA A 23 1.72 19.46 0.74
N PHE A 24 0.99 20.50 1.16
CA PHE A 24 0.21 20.46 2.39
C PHE A 24 -1.10 19.74 2.13
N ALA A 25 -1.47 18.81 3.03
CA ALA A 25 -2.76 18.13 2.98
C ALA A 25 -3.90 19.15 3.05
N GLN A 26 -4.79 19.12 2.06
CA GLN A 26 -5.97 20.02 2.02
C GLN A 26 -6.97 19.69 3.14
N ASP A 27 -7.14 18.40 3.48
CA ASP A 27 -7.99 17.98 4.59
C ASP A 27 -7.23 17.06 5.56
N LYS A 28 -7.03 17.53 6.80
CA LYS A 28 -6.39 16.74 7.85
C LYS A 28 -7.26 15.57 8.34
N ASN A 29 -8.57 15.62 8.10
CA ASN A 29 -9.51 14.57 8.48
C ASN A 29 -9.62 13.46 7.45
N PHE A 30 -8.99 13.60 6.27
CA PHE A 30 -8.89 12.52 5.30
C PHE A 30 -7.64 11.69 5.56
N HIS A 31 -7.82 10.57 6.26
CA HIS A 31 -6.74 9.66 6.65
C HIS A 31 -6.49 8.62 5.56
N ILE A 32 -5.30 8.65 4.98
CA ILE A 32 -4.90 7.78 3.87
C ILE A 32 -3.94 6.69 4.37
N TYR A 33 -4.11 5.48 3.84
CA TYR A 33 -3.27 4.34 4.16
C TYR A 33 -2.74 3.70 2.87
N LEU A 34 -1.43 3.48 2.84
CA LEU A 34 -0.77 2.81 1.73
C LEU A 34 -0.78 1.30 1.98
N CYS A 35 -1.08 0.49 0.98
CA CYS A 35 -1.11 -0.96 1.09
C CYS A 35 -0.17 -1.55 0.04
N LEU A 36 0.75 -2.41 0.48
CA LEU A 36 1.67 -3.14 -0.38
C LEU A 36 1.87 -4.57 0.10
N GLY A 37 2.33 -5.43 -0.81
CA GLY A 37 2.64 -6.81 -0.51
C GLY A 37 2.34 -7.73 -1.67
N GLN A 38 2.00 -8.98 -1.33
CA GLN A 38 1.76 -10.04 -2.31
C GLN A 38 0.28 -10.46 -2.39
N SER A 39 -0.01 -11.71 -2.75
CA SER A 39 -1.35 -12.21 -3.09
C SER A 39 -2.39 -11.98 -1.99
N ASN A 40 -2.02 -12.11 -0.70
CA ASN A 40 -2.94 -11.82 0.39
C ASN A 40 -3.24 -10.30 0.56
N MET A 41 -2.33 -9.38 0.24
CA MET A 41 -2.67 -7.95 0.19
C MET A 41 -3.40 -7.58 -1.11
N GLU A 42 -3.00 -8.17 -2.22
CA GLU A 42 -3.61 -7.98 -3.54
C GLU A 42 -5.08 -8.42 -3.56
N GLY A 43 -5.37 -9.50 -2.84
CA GLY A 43 -6.69 -10.07 -2.66
C GLY A 43 -6.89 -11.29 -3.54
N HIS A 44 -6.89 -12.47 -2.92
CA HIS A 44 -7.15 -13.76 -3.57
C HIS A 44 -8.57 -14.29 -3.28
N GLY A 45 -9.21 -13.84 -2.20
CA GLY A 45 -10.51 -14.35 -1.77
C GLY A 45 -11.62 -13.89 -2.71
N GLN A 46 -12.50 -14.81 -3.12
CA GLN A 46 -13.71 -14.41 -3.84
C GLN A 46 -14.58 -13.56 -2.91
N PHE A 47 -14.84 -12.31 -3.30
CA PHE A 47 -15.69 -11.41 -2.54
C PHE A 47 -17.17 -11.77 -2.73
N GLU A 48 -17.97 -11.47 -1.71
CA GLU A 48 -19.42 -11.72 -1.64
C GLU A 48 -20.19 -10.39 -1.73
N PRO A 49 -21.52 -10.39 -1.93
CA PRO A 49 -22.32 -9.16 -2.01
C PRO A 49 -22.08 -8.17 -0.87
N GLN A 50 -21.91 -8.67 0.37
CA GLN A 50 -21.61 -7.82 1.54
C GLN A 50 -20.30 -7.03 1.41
N ASP A 51 -19.34 -7.56 0.64
CA ASP A 51 -18.05 -6.90 0.42
C ASP A 51 -18.11 -5.82 -0.67
N THR A 52 -19.25 -5.67 -1.34
CA THR A 52 -19.46 -4.64 -2.37
C THR A 52 -20.20 -3.41 -1.83
N ILE A 53 -20.69 -3.47 -0.60
CA ILE A 53 -21.40 -2.37 0.06
C ILE A 53 -20.40 -1.26 0.36
N THR A 54 -20.71 -0.06 -0.14
CA THR A 54 -19.89 1.15 0.00
C THR A 54 -20.30 1.97 1.23
N ASN A 55 -19.36 2.68 1.82
CA ASN A 55 -19.61 3.75 2.78
C ASN A 55 -19.12 5.08 2.21
N SER A 56 -19.86 6.17 2.43
CA SER A 56 -19.50 7.49 1.88
C SER A 56 -18.19 8.06 2.41
N ARG A 57 -17.67 7.55 3.53
CA ARG A 57 -16.38 7.96 4.14
C ARG A 57 -15.23 7.00 3.87
N PHE A 58 -15.44 5.96 3.04
CA PHE A 58 -14.38 5.01 2.69
C PHE A 58 -14.11 5.05 1.19
N HIS A 59 -12.88 5.40 0.84
CA HIS A 59 -12.45 5.67 -0.53
C HIS A 59 -11.24 4.82 -0.92
N VAL A 60 -11.15 4.51 -2.21
CA VAL A 60 -9.99 3.89 -2.84
C VAL A 60 -9.48 4.79 -3.96
N LEU A 61 -8.18 5.03 -4.00
CA LEU A 61 -7.52 5.67 -5.14
C LEU A 61 -7.14 4.57 -6.14
N ALA A 62 -7.71 4.63 -7.34
CA ALA A 62 -7.48 3.59 -8.34
C ALA A 62 -6.03 3.59 -8.84
N ALA A 63 -5.32 2.47 -8.62
CA ALA A 63 -3.93 2.32 -9.01
C ALA A 63 -3.71 2.01 -10.49
N VAL A 64 -4.77 1.61 -11.20
CA VAL A 64 -4.80 1.30 -12.63
C VAL A 64 -6.15 1.72 -13.21
N ASP A 65 -6.24 1.81 -14.53
CA ASP A 65 -7.53 1.88 -15.21
C ASP A 65 -8.27 0.54 -15.07
N CYS A 66 -9.54 0.61 -14.65
CA CYS A 66 -10.46 -0.52 -14.58
C CYS A 66 -11.82 -0.15 -15.18
N PRO A 67 -11.95 -0.21 -16.51
CA PRO A 67 -13.19 0.12 -17.22
C PRO A 67 -14.41 -0.68 -16.71
N GLU A 68 -14.21 -1.95 -16.36
CA GLU A 68 -15.26 -2.84 -15.84
C GLU A 68 -15.87 -2.36 -14.52
N LEU A 69 -15.09 -1.64 -13.71
CA LEU A 69 -15.52 -1.05 -12.45
C LEU A 69 -15.83 0.45 -12.59
N GLY A 70 -15.70 1.02 -13.80
CA GLY A 70 -15.82 2.46 -14.05
C GLY A 70 -14.72 3.28 -13.38
N ARG A 71 -13.56 2.67 -13.08
CA ARG A 71 -12.44 3.33 -12.39
C ARG A 71 -11.35 3.74 -13.37
N GLN A 72 -10.81 4.94 -13.19
CA GLN A 72 -9.67 5.46 -13.94
C GLN A 72 -8.50 5.68 -13.01
N TYR A 73 -7.28 5.42 -13.48
CA TYR A 73 -6.03 5.64 -12.77
C TYR A 73 -5.99 7.03 -12.12
N GLY A 74 -5.56 7.09 -10.85
CA GLY A 74 -5.34 8.34 -10.13
C GLY A 74 -6.63 9.06 -9.69
N LYS A 75 -7.81 8.41 -9.79
CA LYS A 75 -9.09 8.96 -9.31
C LYS A 75 -9.62 8.22 -8.08
N TRP A 76 -10.26 8.98 -7.18
CA TRP A 76 -10.89 8.47 -5.98
C TRP A 76 -12.29 7.92 -6.27
N TYR A 77 -12.63 6.79 -5.66
CA TYR A 77 -13.94 6.15 -5.76
C TYR A 77 -14.41 5.66 -4.39
N PRO A 78 -15.72 5.50 -4.16
CA PRO A 78 -16.22 4.73 -3.04
C PRO A 78 -15.58 3.33 -3.01
N ALA A 79 -15.00 2.96 -1.87
CA ALA A 79 -14.31 1.70 -1.70
C ALA A 79 -15.33 0.54 -1.67
N ARG A 80 -15.10 -0.42 -2.55
CA ARG A 80 -15.80 -1.71 -2.64
C ARG A 80 -14.85 -2.73 -3.28
N ALA A 81 -14.98 -4.00 -2.89
CA ALA A 81 -14.19 -5.07 -3.48
C ALA A 81 -14.45 -5.18 -5.01
N PRO A 82 -13.42 -5.50 -5.80
CA PRO A 82 -12.01 -5.57 -5.40
C PRO A 82 -11.36 -4.18 -5.29
N LEU A 83 -10.37 -4.02 -4.39
CA LEU A 83 -9.69 -2.73 -4.17
C LEU A 83 -8.39 -2.55 -4.97
N THR A 84 -7.74 -3.63 -5.40
CA THR A 84 -6.38 -3.57 -5.98
C THR A 84 -6.41 -3.41 -7.49
N ARG A 85 -6.99 -4.36 -8.24
CA ARG A 85 -7.17 -4.32 -9.71
C ARG A 85 -8.50 -4.97 -10.10
N CYS A 86 -8.84 -4.90 -11.38
CA CYS A 86 -10.18 -5.21 -11.87
C CYS A 86 -10.59 -6.67 -11.63
N HIS A 87 -9.62 -7.58 -11.67
CA HIS A 87 -9.82 -9.03 -11.56
C HIS A 87 -9.23 -9.64 -10.28
N THR A 88 -8.93 -8.81 -9.27
CA THR A 88 -8.48 -9.31 -7.96
C THR A 88 -9.68 -9.61 -7.07
N GLY A 89 -9.41 -10.15 -5.88
CA GLY A 89 -10.40 -10.51 -4.88
C GLY A 89 -10.48 -9.53 -3.69
N LEU A 90 -11.00 -10.06 -2.59
CA LEU A 90 -11.08 -9.43 -1.28
C LEU A 90 -9.69 -9.32 -0.65
N THR A 91 -9.38 -8.16 -0.09
CA THR A 91 -8.11 -7.85 0.60
C THR A 91 -8.38 -7.48 2.07
N PRO A 92 -7.41 -7.65 3.00
CA PRO A 92 -7.58 -7.12 4.36
C PRO A 92 -7.84 -5.61 4.38
N ALA A 93 -7.43 -4.85 3.34
CA ALA A 93 -7.70 -3.42 3.24
C ALA A 93 -9.21 -3.07 3.23
N ASP A 94 -10.08 -3.98 2.72
CA ASP A 94 -11.54 -3.79 2.69
C ASP A 94 -12.11 -3.62 4.10
N TYR A 95 -11.79 -4.56 4.99
CA TYR A 95 -12.31 -4.54 6.36
C TYR A 95 -11.49 -3.69 7.29
N PHE A 96 -10.22 -3.42 6.95
CA PHE A 96 -9.46 -2.37 7.61
C PHE A 96 -10.18 -1.02 7.51
N GLY A 97 -10.47 -0.56 6.29
CA GLY A 97 -11.09 0.76 6.09
C GLY A 97 -12.52 0.84 6.63
N ARG A 98 -13.33 -0.20 6.42
CA ARG A 98 -14.68 -0.28 7.00
C ARG A 98 -14.68 -0.18 8.52
N THR A 99 -13.83 -0.95 9.19
CA THR A 99 -13.75 -0.92 10.65
C THR A 99 -13.23 0.43 11.16
N LEU A 100 -12.29 1.08 10.47
CA LEU A 100 -11.87 2.43 10.82
C LEU A 100 -13.03 3.43 10.70
N VAL A 101 -13.78 3.40 9.59
CA VAL A 101 -14.95 4.27 9.42
C VAL A 101 -15.98 4.05 10.52
N GLU A 102 -16.27 2.80 10.89
CA GLU A 102 -17.22 2.48 11.97
C GLU A 102 -16.80 3.02 13.35
N LYS A 103 -15.49 3.09 13.62
CA LYS A 103 -14.96 3.37 14.96
C LYS A 103 -14.42 4.79 15.14
N LEU A 104 -14.04 5.47 14.06
CA LEU A 104 -13.52 6.83 14.10
C LEU A 104 -14.64 7.88 14.07
N PRO A 105 -14.39 9.10 14.58
CA PRO A 105 -15.34 10.21 14.53
C PRO A 105 -15.94 10.43 13.13
N LYS A 106 -17.19 10.90 13.08
CA LYS A 106 -17.96 11.03 11.83
C LYS A 106 -17.35 11.97 10.80
N ASN A 107 -16.49 12.90 11.23
CA ASN A 107 -15.79 13.83 10.36
C ASN A 107 -14.52 13.24 9.72
N ILE A 108 -14.08 12.04 10.11
CA ILE A 108 -12.91 11.38 9.54
C ILE A 108 -13.32 10.56 8.32
N GLU A 109 -12.62 10.78 7.22
CA GLU A 109 -12.69 9.98 6.00
C GLU A 109 -11.46 9.06 5.91
N ILE A 110 -11.63 7.90 5.28
CA ILE A 110 -10.59 6.88 5.12
C ILE A 110 -10.31 6.66 3.64
N GLY A 111 -9.06 6.78 3.25
CA GLY A 111 -8.58 6.48 1.91
C GLY A 111 -7.60 5.32 1.92
N VAL A 112 -7.68 4.42 0.95
CA VAL A 112 -6.66 3.37 0.73
C VAL A 112 -6.09 3.44 -0.68
N ILE A 113 -4.80 3.13 -0.79
CA ILE A 113 -4.08 2.95 -2.06
C ILE A 113 -3.44 1.57 -2.01
N ASN A 114 -3.87 0.63 -2.85
CA ASN A 114 -3.34 -0.73 -2.84
C ASN A 114 -2.55 -1.03 -4.12
N VAL A 115 -1.24 -1.21 -3.95
CA VAL A 115 -0.32 -1.66 -5.00
C VAL A 115 0.39 -2.90 -4.50
N SER A 116 -0.12 -4.07 -4.90
CA SER A 116 0.36 -5.38 -4.47
C SER A 116 0.45 -6.33 -5.65
N VAL A 117 1.37 -7.29 -5.60
CA VAL A 117 1.64 -8.22 -6.71
C VAL A 117 1.72 -9.67 -6.19
N GLY A 118 0.79 -10.51 -6.63
CA GLY A 118 0.74 -11.94 -6.29
C GLY A 118 2.09 -12.64 -6.44
N GLY A 119 2.51 -13.39 -5.42
CA GLY A 119 3.74 -14.20 -5.42
C GLY A 119 5.06 -13.42 -5.43
N CYS A 120 5.06 -12.10 -5.25
CA CYS A 120 6.30 -11.33 -5.21
C CYS A 120 7.10 -11.52 -3.92
N HIS A 121 8.43 -11.44 -4.01
CA HIS A 121 9.27 -11.13 -2.86
C HIS A 121 9.20 -9.64 -2.51
N ILE A 122 9.55 -9.26 -1.27
CA ILE A 122 9.61 -7.83 -0.85
C ILE A 122 10.54 -6.99 -1.73
N GLN A 123 11.59 -7.60 -2.29
CA GLN A 123 12.55 -6.94 -3.19
C GLN A 123 11.91 -6.35 -4.46
N LEU A 124 10.73 -6.82 -4.88
CA LEU A 124 10.00 -6.17 -5.98
C LEU A 124 9.66 -4.70 -5.67
N PHE A 125 9.59 -4.33 -4.39
CA PHE A 125 9.35 -2.96 -3.93
C PHE A 125 10.64 -2.23 -3.51
N ASP A 126 11.82 -2.82 -3.74
CA ASP A 126 13.11 -2.15 -3.51
C ASP A 126 13.58 -1.49 -4.81
N GLN A 127 13.75 -0.17 -4.80
CA GLN A 127 14.16 0.64 -5.95
C GLN A 127 15.42 0.10 -6.64
N ASP A 128 16.40 -0.38 -5.86
CA ASP A 128 17.67 -0.85 -6.40
C ASP A 128 17.55 -2.20 -7.11
N SER A 129 16.53 -3.00 -6.76
CA SER A 129 16.40 -4.37 -7.25
C SER A 129 15.21 -4.56 -8.19
N THR A 130 14.22 -3.66 -8.21
CA THR A 130 12.95 -3.77 -8.97
C THR A 130 13.19 -4.10 -10.44
N ALA A 131 14.04 -3.34 -11.14
CA ALA A 131 14.31 -3.58 -12.56
C ALA A 131 14.90 -4.97 -12.82
N SER A 132 15.85 -5.40 -11.98
CA SER A 132 16.47 -6.74 -12.09
C SER A 132 15.50 -7.86 -11.73
N TYR A 133 14.60 -7.62 -10.78
CA TYR A 133 13.55 -8.54 -10.37
C TYR A 133 12.55 -8.72 -11.52
N VAL A 134 12.05 -7.63 -12.10
CA VAL A 134 11.09 -7.68 -13.21
C VAL A 134 11.66 -8.40 -14.43
N ALA A 135 12.94 -8.17 -14.76
CA ALA A 135 13.59 -8.88 -15.86
C ALA A 135 13.52 -10.41 -15.69
N LYS A 136 13.68 -10.91 -14.46
CA LYS A 136 13.68 -12.32 -14.09
C LYS A 136 12.31 -12.86 -13.67
N ALA A 137 11.30 -11.99 -13.57
CA ALA A 137 9.97 -12.39 -13.11
C ALA A 137 9.38 -13.48 -14.02
N PRO A 138 8.66 -14.47 -13.45
CA PRO A 138 8.04 -15.51 -14.24
C PRO A 138 6.91 -14.95 -15.11
N GLU A 139 6.60 -15.64 -16.21
CA GLU A 139 5.66 -15.15 -17.22
C GLU A 139 4.27 -14.81 -16.66
N TRP A 140 3.78 -15.64 -15.72
CA TRP A 140 2.47 -15.42 -15.07
C TRP A 140 2.40 -14.11 -14.27
N MET A 141 3.53 -13.50 -13.91
CA MET A 141 3.60 -12.24 -13.17
C MET A 141 3.65 -11.01 -14.09
N LYS A 142 4.06 -11.18 -15.36
CA LYS A 142 4.37 -10.07 -16.28
C LYS A 142 3.20 -9.12 -16.50
N SER A 143 1.99 -9.65 -16.66
CA SER A 143 0.79 -8.81 -16.85
C SER A 143 0.45 -7.97 -15.61
N MET A 144 0.62 -8.52 -14.40
CA MET A 144 0.42 -7.79 -13.15
C MET A 144 1.45 -6.67 -12.98
N LEU A 145 2.70 -6.94 -13.36
CA LEU A 145 3.78 -5.94 -13.33
C LEU A 145 3.56 -4.84 -14.38
N ALA A 146 3.17 -5.22 -15.60
CA ALA A 146 2.90 -4.27 -16.68
C ALA A 146 1.77 -3.30 -16.32
N ALA A 147 0.75 -3.74 -15.56
CA ALA A 147 -0.30 -2.87 -15.05
C ALA A 147 0.24 -1.73 -14.15
N TYR A 148 1.43 -1.91 -13.58
CA TYR A 148 2.14 -0.90 -12.78
C TYR A 148 3.37 -0.34 -13.50
N ASP A 149 3.39 -0.34 -14.83
CA ASP A 149 4.52 0.10 -15.66
C ASP A 149 5.83 -0.59 -15.28
N ASN A 150 5.75 -1.85 -14.84
CA ASN A 150 6.88 -2.64 -14.34
C ASN A 150 7.60 -2.04 -13.12
N ASN A 151 6.96 -1.11 -12.40
CA ASN A 151 7.53 -0.53 -11.18
C ASN A 151 6.43 -0.30 -10.12
N PRO A 152 6.06 -1.36 -9.37
CA PRO A 152 5.05 -1.26 -8.31
C PRO A 152 5.42 -0.27 -7.20
N TYR A 153 6.70 -0.14 -6.87
CA TYR A 153 7.16 0.87 -5.91
C TYR A 153 6.86 2.29 -6.39
N GLU A 154 7.31 2.64 -7.60
CA GLU A 154 7.08 3.97 -8.17
C GLU A 154 5.58 4.26 -8.34
N ARG A 155 4.80 3.26 -8.76
CA ARG A 155 3.33 3.39 -8.82
C ARG A 155 2.74 3.82 -7.48
N LEU A 156 3.18 3.19 -6.38
CA LEU A 156 2.71 3.51 -5.04
C LEU A 156 3.14 4.93 -4.62
N VAL A 157 4.40 5.31 -4.89
CA VAL A 157 4.93 6.66 -4.59
C VAL A 157 4.16 7.75 -5.34
N VAL A 158 3.94 7.58 -6.64
CA VAL A 158 3.20 8.56 -7.46
C VAL A 158 1.78 8.75 -6.94
N LEU A 159 1.07 7.65 -6.66
CA LEU A 159 -0.30 7.72 -6.12
C LEU A 159 -0.33 8.32 -4.72
N ALA A 160 0.63 8.00 -3.87
CA ALA A 160 0.75 8.57 -2.54
C ALA A 160 0.99 10.09 -2.59
N LYS A 161 1.84 10.59 -3.50
CA LYS A 161 2.04 12.03 -3.73
C LYS A 161 0.75 12.72 -4.19
N MET A 162 -0.01 12.09 -5.08
CA MET A 162 -1.34 12.59 -5.47
C MET A 162 -2.29 12.65 -4.27
N ALA A 163 -2.25 11.64 -3.42
CA ALA A 163 -3.11 11.53 -2.25
C ALA A 163 -2.75 12.57 -1.15
N GLN A 164 -1.47 12.90 -0.98
CA GLN A 164 -1.00 13.96 -0.06
C GLN A 164 -1.55 15.36 -0.40
N GLN A 165 -2.01 15.58 -1.64
CA GLN A 165 -2.71 16.83 -2.01
C GLN A 165 -4.12 16.91 -1.44
N LYS A 166 -4.68 15.79 -0.97
CA LYS A 166 -6.07 15.69 -0.48
C LYS A 166 -6.16 15.39 1.00
N GLY A 167 -5.30 14.49 1.50
CA GLY A 167 -5.33 14.04 2.89
C GLY A 167 -3.95 13.80 3.48
N ILE A 168 -3.92 13.19 4.67
CA ILE A 168 -2.69 12.84 5.39
C ILE A 168 -2.49 11.34 5.33
N ILE A 169 -1.29 10.89 4.97
CA ILE A 169 -0.89 9.49 5.09
C ILE A 169 -0.69 9.16 6.58
N LYS A 170 -1.45 8.20 7.11
CA LYS A 170 -1.48 7.85 8.54
C LYS A 170 -0.90 6.48 8.86
N GLY A 171 -0.52 5.70 7.86
CA GLY A 171 0.09 4.39 8.06
C GLY A 171 0.32 3.63 6.76
N ILE A 172 1.15 2.60 6.84
CA ILE A 172 1.46 1.70 5.73
C ILE A 172 1.11 0.27 6.17
N LEU A 173 0.34 -0.45 5.36
CA LEU A 173 -0.05 -1.84 5.59
C LEU A 173 0.77 -2.74 4.66
N LEU A 174 1.54 -3.65 5.24
CA LEU A 174 2.33 -4.64 4.55
C LEU A 174 1.78 -6.03 4.82
N HIS A 175 1.43 -6.77 3.77
CA HIS A 175 1.21 -8.21 3.89
C HIS A 175 2.04 -8.97 2.86
N GLN A 176 3.21 -9.42 3.30
CA GLN A 176 4.16 -10.15 2.48
C GLN A 176 5.03 -11.05 3.36
N GLY A 177 5.41 -12.20 2.84
CA GLY A 177 6.40 -13.06 3.49
C GLY A 177 6.41 -14.48 2.96
N GLU A 178 5.34 -14.95 2.32
CA GLU A 178 5.22 -16.32 1.83
C GLU A 178 6.35 -16.62 0.82
N SER A 179 6.61 -15.71 -0.12
CA SER A 179 7.72 -15.89 -1.07
C SER A 179 9.10 -15.72 -0.43
N ASN A 180 9.20 -15.06 0.73
CA ASN A 180 10.43 -14.92 1.51
C ASN A 180 10.50 -15.90 2.70
N THR A 181 9.74 -17.00 2.69
CA THR A 181 9.68 -17.92 3.84
C THR A 181 11.08 -18.38 4.27
N GLY A 182 11.44 -18.13 5.53
CA GLY A 182 12.73 -18.51 6.11
C GLY A 182 13.88 -17.49 5.90
N ASP A 183 13.64 -16.40 5.19
CA ASP A 183 14.61 -15.34 4.92
C ASP A 183 14.85 -14.46 6.15
N ARG A 184 15.92 -14.75 6.91
CA ARG A 184 16.26 -13.99 8.13
C ARG A 184 16.61 -12.51 7.88
N GLU A 185 16.96 -12.16 6.64
CA GLU A 185 17.23 -10.76 6.24
C GLU A 185 15.96 -10.00 5.84
N TRP A 186 14.79 -10.65 5.86
CA TRP A 186 13.52 -10.03 5.52
C TRP A 186 13.24 -8.74 6.31
N PRO A 187 13.48 -8.64 7.64
CA PRO A 187 13.29 -7.39 8.36
C PRO A 187 14.13 -6.22 7.81
N ASN A 188 15.38 -6.48 7.42
CA ASN A 188 16.25 -5.47 6.82
C ASN A 188 15.78 -5.04 5.43
N LYS A 189 15.29 -5.99 4.63
CA LYS A 189 14.72 -5.72 3.30
C LYS A 189 13.44 -4.88 3.40
N VAL A 190 12.56 -5.20 4.34
CA VAL A 190 11.36 -4.41 4.64
C VAL A 190 11.73 -3.02 5.14
N LYS A 191 12.71 -2.91 6.03
CA LYS A 191 13.20 -1.62 6.52
C LYS A 191 13.64 -0.72 5.37
N LYS A 192 14.42 -1.25 4.43
CA LYS A 192 14.85 -0.49 3.26
C LYS A 192 13.68 0.05 2.44
N VAL A 193 12.68 -0.78 2.14
CA VAL A 193 11.47 -0.36 1.41
C VAL A 193 10.69 0.70 2.18
N TYR A 194 10.49 0.48 3.49
CA TYR A 194 9.76 1.41 4.35
C TYR A 194 10.47 2.77 4.48
N GLU A 195 11.78 2.79 4.74
CA GLU A 195 12.57 4.02 4.82
C GLU A 195 12.61 4.77 3.48
N SER A 196 12.65 4.04 2.36
CA SER A 196 12.54 4.65 1.03
C SER A 196 11.18 5.33 0.82
N LEU A 197 10.08 4.67 1.21
CA LEU A 197 8.74 5.27 1.15
C LEU A 197 8.64 6.51 2.04
N LEU A 198 9.19 6.46 3.26
CA LEU A 198 9.20 7.62 4.15
C LEU A 198 10.00 8.78 3.54
N HIS A 199 11.17 8.50 2.98
CA HIS A 199 12.03 9.48 2.34
C HIS A 199 11.34 10.14 1.13
N ASP A 200 10.86 9.34 0.17
CA ASP A 200 10.35 9.83 -1.12
C ASP A 200 8.99 10.54 -0.99
N LEU A 201 8.29 10.31 0.12
CA LEU A 201 7.01 10.95 0.46
C LEU A 201 7.16 12.02 1.56
N HIS A 202 8.37 12.27 2.05
CA HIS A 202 8.64 13.22 3.14
C HIS A 202 7.79 12.96 4.39
N LEU A 203 7.74 11.71 4.83
CA LEU A 203 6.96 11.24 5.98
C LEU A 203 7.86 10.95 7.18
N ASN A 204 7.31 11.09 8.39
CA ASN A 204 7.98 10.71 9.63
C ASN A 204 7.50 9.34 10.10
N ALA A 205 8.43 8.49 10.54
CA ALA A 205 8.12 7.13 10.98
C ALA A 205 7.16 7.11 12.18
N GLU A 206 7.27 8.08 13.09
CA GLU A 206 6.38 8.23 14.25
C GLU A 206 4.94 8.52 13.82
N ASP A 207 4.75 9.19 12.67
CA ASP A 207 3.45 9.58 12.10
C ASP A 207 2.83 8.53 11.20
N VAL A 208 3.67 7.73 10.57
CA VAL A 208 3.29 6.74 9.57
C VAL A 208 3.85 5.38 9.98
N PRO A 209 3.26 4.73 11.00
CA PRO A 209 3.68 3.41 11.44
C PRO A 209 3.52 2.37 10.32
N LEU A 210 4.36 1.33 10.36
CA LEU A 210 4.24 0.17 9.50
C LEU A 210 3.43 -0.92 10.21
N LEU A 211 2.30 -1.33 9.64
CA LEU A 211 1.51 -2.46 10.12
C LEU A 211 1.84 -3.66 9.24
N ALA A 212 2.48 -4.69 9.80
CA ALA A 212 2.90 -5.88 9.07
C ALA A 212 2.12 -7.12 9.53
N GLY A 213 1.41 -7.77 8.62
CA GLY A 213 0.58 -8.93 8.92
C GLY A 213 1.36 -10.22 9.01
N GLU A 214 1.03 -11.04 10.00
CA GLU A 214 1.39 -12.45 10.01
C GLU A 214 0.73 -13.18 8.84
N LEU A 215 1.42 -14.17 8.31
CA LEU A 215 0.91 -15.09 7.31
C LEU A 215 -0.09 -16.06 7.94
N LEU A 216 -0.79 -16.84 7.11
CA LEU A 216 -1.69 -17.88 7.56
C LEU A 216 -1.01 -18.77 8.61
N SER A 217 -1.65 -18.92 9.78
CA SER A 217 -1.06 -19.60 10.92
C SER A 217 -0.96 -21.11 10.71
N ALA A 218 -0.11 -21.79 11.48
CA ALA A 218 0.03 -23.25 11.39
C ALA A 218 -1.28 -23.97 11.75
N GLU A 219 -2.01 -23.45 12.74
CA GLU A 219 -3.32 -23.96 13.18
C GLU A 219 -4.38 -23.83 12.08
N ALA A 220 -4.25 -22.82 11.21
CA ALA A 220 -5.10 -22.61 10.06
C ALA A 220 -4.57 -23.31 8.77
N GLY A 221 -3.57 -24.19 8.88
CA GLY A 221 -3.00 -24.96 7.77
C GLY A 221 -1.95 -24.21 6.94
N GLY A 222 -1.37 -23.13 7.47
CA GLY A 222 -0.40 -22.30 6.78
C GLY A 222 0.93 -22.99 6.50
N LYS A 223 1.27 -23.18 5.22
CA LYS A 223 2.55 -23.77 4.77
C LYS A 223 3.74 -22.86 5.03
N CYS A 224 3.50 -21.55 5.08
CA CYS A 224 4.51 -20.52 5.33
C CYS A 224 4.52 -20.02 6.78
N ALA A 225 3.81 -20.68 7.71
CA ALA A 225 3.65 -20.22 9.09
C ALA A 225 4.97 -20.04 9.85
N SER A 226 6.04 -20.76 9.47
CA SER A 226 7.38 -20.59 10.03
C SER A 226 7.93 -19.17 9.83
N MET A 227 7.52 -18.47 8.77
CA MET A 227 7.90 -17.09 8.49
C MET A 227 7.38 -16.12 9.57
N ASN A 228 6.28 -16.45 10.26
CA ASN A 228 5.73 -15.57 11.30
C ASN A 228 6.72 -15.31 12.43
N SER A 229 7.58 -16.28 12.76
CA SER A 229 8.67 -16.10 13.73
C SER A 229 9.67 -15.01 13.32
N ILE A 230 9.92 -14.85 12.02
CA ILE A 230 10.78 -13.80 11.45
C ILE A 230 10.02 -12.48 11.38
N ILE A 231 8.77 -12.48 10.90
CA ILE A 231 7.91 -11.29 10.87
C ILE A 231 7.81 -10.65 12.26
N GLN A 232 7.65 -11.46 13.31
CA GLN A 232 7.57 -11.00 14.70
C GLN A 232 8.81 -10.24 15.19
N THR A 233 9.97 -10.42 14.53
CA THR A 233 11.21 -9.70 14.86
C THR A 233 11.31 -8.30 14.24
N LEU A 234 10.41 -7.97 13.29
CA LEU A 234 10.45 -6.69 12.57
C LEU A 234 10.51 -5.46 13.49
N PRO A 235 9.79 -5.39 14.63
CA PRO A 235 9.86 -4.23 15.53
C PRO A 235 11.24 -3.98 16.14
N ALA A 236 12.11 -4.99 16.22
CA ALA A 236 13.50 -4.81 16.65
C ALA A 236 14.35 -4.08 15.59
N THR A 237 13.94 -4.17 14.31
CA THR A 237 14.62 -3.52 13.18
C THR A 237 13.96 -2.17 12.83
N ILE A 238 12.64 -2.08 12.97
CA ILE A 238 11.82 -0.90 12.71
C ILE A 238 10.95 -0.63 13.95
N PRO A 239 11.37 0.24 14.89
CA PRO A 239 10.66 0.44 16.16
C PRO A 239 9.21 0.92 16.05
N THR A 240 8.85 1.57 14.93
CA THR A 240 7.47 2.02 14.62
C THR A 240 6.63 0.96 13.89
N ALA A 241 7.15 -0.25 13.73
CA ALA A 241 6.42 -1.36 13.14
C ALA A 241 5.55 -2.08 14.18
N HIS A 242 4.37 -2.50 13.75
CA HIS A 242 3.39 -3.22 14.55
C HIS A 242 3.00 -4.51 13.83
N ILE A 243 3.12 -5.63 14.54
CA ILE A 243 2.74 -6.94 14.01
C ILE A 243 1.25 -7.17 14.18
N ILE A 244 0.60 -7.54 13.09
CA ILE A 244 -0.83 -7.81 13.06
C ILE A 244 -1.03 -9.32 13.04
N SER A 245 -1.60 -9.84 14.13
CA SER A 245 -1.73 -11.28 14.26
C SER A 245 -2.77 -11.85 13.27
N SER A 246 -2.45 -13.01 12.72
CA SER A 246 -3.36 -13.81 11.90
C SER A 246 -4.17 -14.83 12.72
N ALA A 247 -4.04 -14.83 14.06
CA ALA A 247 -4.84 -15.67 14.94
C ALA A 247 -6.35 -15.49 14.66
N GLY A 248 -7.06 -16.61 14.52
CA GLY A 248 -8.49 -16.63 14.19
C GLY A 248 -8.83 -16.31 12.73
N CYS A 249 -7.84 -16.04 11.88
CA CYS A 249 -8.05 -15.84 10.45
C CYS A 249 -8.04 -17.19 9.73
N GLN A 250 -9.17 -17.55 9.12
CA GLN A 250 -9.33 -18.82 8.42
C GLN A 250 -8.59 -18.82 7.07
N GLY A 251 -7.95 -19.94 6.75
CA GLY A 251 -7.35 -20.21 5.44
C GLY A 251 -8.31 -20.91 4.47
N ILE A 252 -7.94 -20.95 3.20
CA ILE A 252 -8.49 -21.93 2.25
C ILE A 252 -7.59 -23.18 2.21
N GLY A 253 -8.04 -24.24 1.51
CA GLY A 253 -7.36 -25.53 1.47
C GLY A 253 -5.98 -25.54 0.76
N ASP A 254 -5.52 -24.42 0.20
CA ASP A 254 -4.20 -24.34 -0.44
C ASP A 254 -3.05 -24.14 0.57
N GLY A 255 -3.37 -23.75 1.81
CA GLY A 255 -2.40 -23.48 2.88
C GLY A 255 -1.58 -22.20 2.70
N LEU A 256 -2.01 -21.28 1.81
CA LEU A 256 -1.33 -20.02 1.51
C LEU A 256 -2.25 -18.82 1.68
N HIS A 257 -3.50 -18.92 1.22
CA HIS A 257 -4.40 -17.78 1.17
C HIS A 257 -5.47 -17.85 2.26
N PHE A 258 -5.89 -16.67 2.74
CA PHE A 258 -7.04 -16.56 3.63
C PHE A 258 -8.34 -16.86 2.88
N SER A 259 -9.33 -17.40 3.60
CA SER A 259 -10.71 -17.44 3.12
C SER A 259 -11.30 -16.03 3.13
N PRO A 260 -12.46 -15.78 2.48
CA PRO A 260 -13.15 -14.51 2.61
C PRO A 260 -13.37 -14.11 4.08
N ALA A 261 -13.81 -15.03 4.94
CA ALA A 261 -13.92 -14.78 6.38
C ALA A 261 -12.57 -14.44 7.04
N GLY A 262 -11.50 -15.11 6.64
CA GLY A 262 -10.14 -14.82 7.09
C GLY A 262 -9.67 -13.41 6.71
N TYR A 263 -9.90 -12.97 5.47
CA TYR A 263 -9.59 -11.60 5.03
C TYR A 263 -10.33 -10.54 5.82
N ARG A 264 -11.63 -10.76 6.08
CA ARG A 264 -12.45 -9.85 6.90
C ARG A 264 -11.90 -9.75 8.32
N GLN A 265 -11.55 -10.89 8.91
CA GLN A 265 -11.00 -10.93 10.26
C GLN A 265 -9.62 -10.26 10.33
N LEU A 266 -8.75 -10.55 9.36
CA LEU A 266 -7.42 -9.97 9.28
C LEU A 266 -7.50 -8.44 9.13
N GLY A 267 -8.37 -7.94 8.23
CA GLY A 267 -8.62 -6.51 8.08
C GLY A 267 -9.08 -5.83 9.39
N LYS A 268 -9.96 -6.49 10.15
CA LYS A 268 -10.36 -6.02 11.50
C LYS A 268 -9.19 -6.01 12.48
N ASN A 269 -8.29 -6.99 12.42
CA ASN A 269 -7.09 -7.03 13.27
C ASN A 269 -6.14 -5.85 12.94
N TYR A 270 -5.93 -5.56 11.65
CA TYR A 270 -5.19 -4.36 11.21
C TYR A 270 -5.83 -3.09 11.77
N ALA A 271 -7.15 -2.94 11.64
CA ALA A 271 -7.86 -1.74 12.10
C ALA A 271 -7.78 -1.60 13.63
N ALA A 272 -7.93 -2.70 14.37
CA ALA A 272 -7.83 -2.69 15.83
C ALA A 272 -6.45 -2.22 16.31
N SER A 273 -5.38 -2.63 15.62
CA SER A 273 -4.02 -2.13 15.91
C SER A 273 -3.90 -0.65 15.60
N MET A 274 -4.36 -0.22 14.42
CA MET A 274 -4.30 1.20 14.03
C MET A 274 -5.09 2.10 14.97
N LEU A 275 -6.29 1.69 15.41
CA LEU A 275 -7.09 2.44 16.37
C LEU A 275 -6.36 2.63 17.70
N LYS A 276 -5.64 1.61 18.19
CA LYS A 276 -4.81 1.74 19.41
C LYS A 276 -3.66 2.73 19.21
N ILE A 277 -3.06 2.77 18.02
CA ILE A 277 -1.99 3.73 17.69
C ILE A 277 -2.56 5.15 17.67
N LEU A 278 -3.71 5.36 17.01
CA LEU A 278 -4.35 6.66 16.92
C LEU A 278 -4.83 7.22 18.27
N GLN A 279 -5.16 6.35 19.24
CA GLN A 279 -5.57 6.76 20.59
C GLN A 279 -4.41 7.19 21.48
N LYS A 280 -3.17 6.79 21.17
CA LYS A 280 -1.97 7.10 21.96
C LYS A 280 -1.34 8.45 21.59
N LYS A 281 -1.89 9.14 20.59
CA LYS A 281 -1.46 10.46 20.12
C LYS A 281 -2.47 11.49 20.54
#